data_AF-A0A4Q9KBJ9-F1
#
_entry.id   AF-A0A4Q9KBJ9-F1
#
_cell.length_a   1.000
_cell.length_b   1.000
_cell.length_c   1.000
_cell.angle_alpha   90.00
_cell.angle_beta   90.00
_cell.angle_gamma   90.00
#
_symmetry.space_group_name_H-M   'P 1'
#
loop_
_entity.id
_entity.type
_entity.pdbx_description
1 polymer ?
#
loop_
_entity_poly.entity_id
_entity_poly.type
_entity_poly.pdbx_seq_one_letter_code
_entity_poly.pdbx_strand_id
1 'polypeptide(L)'
;MVEEPQAMASVLAELEALLRPTEPRWAHAMARYRARLEGGEPVSDVARDVVTLYSAGMGGWNDVVLQDARGVLTEQREFHRLRTELFHMARNAT
;
A
#
# COMPACT_ATOMS: atom_id res chain seq x y z
N MET A 1 -15.00 -13.45 -11.39
CA MET A 1 -13.92 -12.49 -11.70
C MET A 1 -13.99 -11.45 -10.60
N VAL A 2 -12.99 -11.37 -9.72
CA VAL A 2 -12.93 -10.26 -8.76
C VAL A 2 -12.57 -9.03 -9.58
N GLU A 3 -13.40 -7.99 -9.54
CA GLU A 3 -13.13 -6.76 -10.27
C GLU A 3 -11.80 -6.18 -9.75
N GLU A 4 -10.87 -5.85 -10.67
CA GLU A 4 -9.54 -5.31 -10.35
C GLU A 4 -9.53 -4.16 -9.31
N PRO A 5 -10.51 -3.23 -9.31
CA PRO A 5 -10.61 -2.19 -8.27
C PRO A 5 -10.76 -2.78 -6.86
N GLN A 6 -11.54 -3.85 -6.72
CA GLN A 6 -11.86 -4.43 -5.41
C GLN A 6 -10.70 -5.23 -4.83
N ALA A 7 -9.89 -5.86 -5.69
CA ALA A 7 -8.65 -6.50 -5.28
C ALA A 7 -7.65 -5.47 -4.73
N MET A 8 -7.41 -4.38 -5.47
CA MET A 8 -6.49 -3.32 -5.03
C MET A 8 -6.98 -2.63 -3.75
N ALA A 9 -8.29 -2.35 -3.63
CA ALA A 9 -8.88 -1.76 -2.43
C ALA A 9 -8.70 -2.65 -1.19
N SER A 10 -8.81 -3.97 -1.33
CA SER A 10 -8.58 -4.92 -0.24
C SER A 10 -7.13 -4.89 0.25
N VAL A 11 -6.16 -4.94 -0.67
CA VAL A 11 -4.72 -4.86 -0.33
C VAL A 11 -4.39 -3.54 0.38
N LEU A 12 -4.96 -2.42 -0.10
CA LEU A 12 -4.79 -1.12 0.54
C LEU A 12 -5.36 -1.08 1.97
N ALA A 13 -6.51 -1.72 2.21
CA ALA A 13 -7.10 -1.83 3.54
C ALA A 13 -6.22 -2.65 4.51
N GLU A 14 -5.67 -3.77 4.04
CA GLU A 14 -4.78 -4.61 4.86
C GLU A 14 -3.47 -3.88 5.18
N LEU A 15 -2.86 -3.21 4.19
CA LEU A 15 -1.69 -2.37 4.42
C LEU A 15 -1.98 -1.23 5.39
N GLU A 16 -3.12 -0.54 5.25
CA GLU A 16 -3.56 0.49 6.18
C GLU A 16 -3.60 -0.03 7.62
N ALA A 17 -4.20 -1.20 7.84
CA ALA A 17 -4.30 -1.81 9.17
C ALA A 17 -2.94 -2.16 9.77
N LEU A 18 -2.04 -2.76 8.97
CA LEU A 18 -0.68 -3.11 9.41
C LEU A 18 0.20 -1.90 9.71
N LEU A 19 0.05 -0.82 8.94
CA LEU A 19 0.87 0.39 9.08
C LEU A 19 0.39 1.30 10.21
N ARG A 20 -0.90 1.26 10.56
CA ARG A 20 -1.50 2.22 11.50
C ARG A 20 -0.75 2.35 12.84
N PRO A 21 -0.22 1.28 13.46
CA PRO A 21 0.47 1.39 14.75
C PRO A 21 1.85 2.06 14.70
N THR A 22 2.59 1.89 13.60
CA THR A 22 4.01 2.27 13.53
C THR A 22 4.31 3.32 12.47
N GLU A 23 3.51 3.38 11.40
CA GLU A 23 3.73 4.16 10.19
C GLU A 23 2.46 4.94 9.78
N PRO A 24 1.94 5.84 10.64
CA PRO A 24 0.63 6.46 10.45
C PRO A 24 0.54 7.31 9.17
N ARG A 25 1.66 7.91 8.73
CA ARG A 25 1.72 8.65 7.46
C ARG A 25 1.40 7.74 6.27
N TRP A 26 1.97 6.55 6.25
CA TRP A 26 1.76 5.60 5.17
C TRP A 26 0.39 4.92 5.27
N ALA A 27 -0.08 4.63 6.47
CA ALA A 27 -1.45 4.16 6.69
C ALA A 27 -2.47 5.16 6.10
N HIS A 28 -2.29 6.47 6.33
CA HIS A 28 -3.16 7.50 5.76
C HIS A 28 -3.08 7.55 4.22
N ALA A 29 -1.91 7.35 3.64
CA ALA A 29 -1.76 7.26 2.18
C ALA A 29 -2.55 6.08 1.61
N MET A 30 -2.45 4.89 2.23
CA MET A 30 -3.22 3.72 1.82
C MET A 30 -4.73 3.96 1.90
N ALA A 31 -5.20 4.54 3.01
CA ALA A 31 -6.60 4.91 3.21
C ALA A 31 -7.09 5.87 2.12
N ARG A 32 -6.27 6.86 1.74
CA ARG A 32 -6.59 7.81 0.67
C ARG A 32 -6.72 7.12 -0.70
N TYR A 33 -5.82 6.21 -1.06
CA TYR A 33 -5.93 5.48 -2.33
C TYR A 33 -7.17 4.60 -2.35
N ARG A 34 -7.46 3.93 -1.25
CA ARG A 34 -8.67 3.10 -1.12
C ARG A 34 -9.93 3.93 -1.28
N ALA A 35 -10.05 5.07 -0.60
CA ALA A 35 -11.20 5.96 -0.72
C ALA A 35 -11.41 6.48 -2.15
N ARG A 36 -10.33 6.70 -2.91
CA ARG A 36 -10.42 7.08 -4.33
C ARG A 36 -11.02 5.98 -5.20
N LEU A 37 -10.56 4.74 -5.02
CA LEU A 37 -11.12 3.57 -5.72
C LEU A 37 -12.59 3.36 -5.35
N GLU A 38 -12.92 3.42 -4.06
CA GLU A 38 -14.30 3.31 -3.56
C GLU A 38 -15.19 4.47 -4.07
N GLY A 39 -14.61 5.63 -4.33
CA GLY A 39 -15.25 6.79 -4.96
C GLY A 39 -15.42 6.68 -6.48
N GLY A 40 -15.00 5.58 -7.10
CA GLY A 40 -15.14 5.32 -8.53
C GLY A 40 -14.03 5.92 -9.40
N GLU A 41 -12.92 6.36 -8.80
CA GLU A 41 -11.76 6.80 -9.58
C GLU A 41 -11.18 5.62 -10.37
N PRO A 42 -10.76 5.81 -11.65
CA PRO A 42 -10.15 4.74 -12.43
C PRO A 42 -8.95 4.11 -11.74
N VAL A 43 -8.87 2.77 -11.76
CA VAL A 43 -7.75 2.04 -11.16
C VAL A 43 -6.40 2.49 -11.72
N SER A 44 -6.34 2.80 -13.02
CA SER A 44 -5.12 3.26 -13.68
C SER A 44 -4.59 4.59 -13.13
N ASP A 45 -5.47 5.51 -12.71
CA ASP A 45 -5.06 6.79 -12.14
C ASP A 45 -4.50 6.61 -10.73
N VAL A 46 -5.18 5.81 -9.90
CA VAL A 46 -4.68 5.44 -8.56
C VAL A 46 -3.37 4.64 -8.67
N ALA A 47 -3.27 3.74 -9.65
CA ALA A 47 -2.09 2.92 -9.88
C ALA A 47 -0.84 3.75 -10.23
N ARG A 48 -0.97 4.82 -11.04
CA ARG A 48 0.16 5.73 -11.33
C ARG A 48 0.71 6.38 -10.06
N ASP A 49 -0.17 6.82 -9.16
CA ASP A 49 0.25 7.41 -7.89
C ASP A 49 0.91 6.39 -6.97
N VAL A 50 0.36 5.17 -6.92
CA VAL A 50 0.95 4.05 -6.18
C VAL A 50 2.35 3.73 -6.71
N VAL A 51 2.55 3.62 -8.02
CA VAL A 51 3.88 3.38 -8.64
C VAL A 51 4.89 4.47 -8.27
N THR A 52 4.43 5.72 -8.18
CA THR A 52 5.27 6.87 -7.80
C THR A 52 5.86 6.72 -6.40
N LEU A 53 5.17 6.03 -5.47
CA LEU A 53 5.71 5.73 -4.14
C LEU A 53 7.00 4.93 -4.19
N TYR A 54 7.10 4.00 -5.15
CA TYR A 54 8.25 3.11 -5.32
C TYR A 54 9.43 3.77 -6.02
N SER A 55 9.24 4.97 -6.56
CA SER A 55 10.28 5.75 -7.22
C SER A 55 11.00 6.70 -6.27
N ALA A 56 10.51 6.84 -5.03
CA ALA A 56 11.15 7.68 -4.01
C ALA A 56 12.48 7.08 -3.55
N GLY A 57 13.49 7.95 -3.36
CA GLY A 57 14.78 7.61 -2.79
C GLY A 57 14.73 7.36 -1.28
N MET A 58 15.89 7.53 -0.61
CA MET A 58 16.04 7.29 0.84
C MET A 58 14.95 7.97 1.70
N GLY A 59 14.44 7.24 2.69
CA GLY A 59 13.31 7.64 3.54
C GLY A 59 11.95 7.42 2.87
N GLY A 60 11.92 6.73 1.74
CA GLY A 60 10.75 6.47 0.92
C GLY A 60 9.94 5.26 1.37
N TRP A 61 8.92 4.93 0.59
CA TRP A 61 8.04 3.78 0.84
C TRP A 61 8.80 2.44 0.88
N ASN A 62 9.87 2.33 0.10
CA ASN A 62 10.71 1.13 0.05
C ASN A 62 11.48 0.88 1.35
N ASP A 63 11.76 1.93 2.12
CA ASP A 63 12.56 1.86 3.34
C ASP A 63 11.72 1.57 4.60
N VAL A 64 10.39 1.45 4.45
CA VAL A 64 9.50 1.16 5.57
C VAL A 64 9.79 -0.23 6.14
N VAL A 65 10.03 -0.26 7.45
CA VAL A 65 10.18 -1.48 8.25
C VAL A 65 9.28 -1.36 9.47
N LEU A 66 8.38 -2.32 9.64
CA LEU A 66 7.52 -2.41 10.81
C LEU A 66 8.38 -2.86 12.01
N GLN A 67 8.66 -1.93 12.90
CA GLN A 67 9.46 -2.18 14.10
C GLN A 67 8.96 -1.34 15.28
N ASP A 68 9.20 -1.84 16.49
CA ASP A 68 9.00 -1.13 17.74
C ASP A 68 10.29 -1.10 18.58
N ALA A 69 10.20 -0.71 19.86
CA ALA A 69 11.35 -0.68 20.77
C ALA A 69 12.01 -2.05 21.02
N ARG A 70 11.35 -3.16 20.69
CA ARG A 70 11.82 -4.55 20.85
C ARG A 70 12.40 -5.11 19.55
N GLY A 71 12.20 -4.45 18.42
CA GLY A 71 12.76 -4.83 17.12
C GLY A 71 11.70 -4.94 16.04
N VAL A 72 12.02 -5.71 14.99
CA VAL A 72 11.13 -5.91 13.83
C VAL A 72 9.91 -6.73 14.24
N LEU A 73 8.73 -6.27 13.83
CA LEU A 73 7.46 -6.91 14.12
C LEU A 73 7.27 -8.19 13.29
N THR A 74 6.54 -9.16 13.83
CA THR A 74 6.22 -10.43 13.13
C THR A 74 5.44 -10.21 11.82
N GLU A 75 4.69 -9.12 11.77
CA GLU A 75 3.88 -8.63 10.68
C GLU A 75 4.72 -8.12 9.50
N GLN A 76 6.03 -7.91 9.68
CA GLN A 76 6.92 -7.42 8.62
C GLN A 76 6.90 -8.30 7.38
N ARG A 77 6.77 -9.63 7.55
CA ARG A 77 6.68 -10.56 6.42
C ARG A 77 5.40 -10.32 5.62
N GLU A 78 4.29 -10.10 6.30
CA GLU A 78 3.00 -9.87 5.67
C GLU A 78 2.94 -8.49 5.00
N PHE A 79 3.50 -7.48 5.66
CA PHE A 79 3.70 -6.17 5.06
C PHE A 79 4.49 -6.25 3.74
N HIS A 80 5.60 -7.01 3.73
CA HIS A 80 6.40 -7.18 2.51
C HIS A 80 5.62 -7.87 1.39
N ARG A 81 4.81 -8.89 1.73
CA ARG A 81 3.94 -9.61 0.78
C ARG A 81 2.94 -8.64 0.14
N LEU A 82 2.17 -7.92 0.97
CA LEU A 82 1.14 -6.98 0.51
C LEU A 82 1.72 -5.80 -0.26
N ARG A 83 2.89 -5.29 0.15
CA ARG A 83 3.60 -4.23 -0.58
C ARG A 83 3.98 -4.70 -1.99
N THR A 84 4.52 -5.91 -2.10
CA THR A 84 4.88 -6.50 -3.40
C THR A 84 3.64 -6.71 -4.27
N GLU A 85 2.55 -7.21 -3.68
CA GLU A 85 1.27 -7.40 -4.35
C GLU A 85 0.70 -6.09 -4.89
N LEU A 86 0.67 -5.04 -4.06
CA LEU A 86 0.22 -3.70 -4.46
C LEU A 86 1.06 -3.15 -5.62
N PHE A 87 2.38 -3.31 -5.60
CA PHE A 87 3.25 -2.88 -6.70
C PHE A 87 2.90 -3.59 -8.01
N HIS A 88 2.71 -4.91 -7.99
CA HIS A 88 2.35 -5.67 -9.18
C HIS A 88 0.97 -5.28 -9.72
N MET A 89 -0.03 -5.13 -8.84
CA MET A 89 -1.36 -4.66 -9.24
C MET A 89 -1.28 -3.28 -9.90
N ALA A 90 -0.56 -2.35 -9.29
CA ALA A 90 -0.42 -0.99 -9.82
C ALA A 90 0.32 -0.99 -11.17
N ARG A 91 1.42 -1.73 -11.28
CA ARG A 91 2.20 -1.80 -12.52
C ARG A 91 1.42 -2.44 -13.68
N ASN A 92 0.51 -3.38 -13.40
CA ASN A 92 -0.31 -4.02 -14.42
C ASN A 92 -1.51 -3.17 -14.85
N ALA A 93 -1.93 -2.23 -14.00
CA ALA A 93 -3.07 -1.34 -14.25
C ALA A 93 -2.68 0.01 -14.88
N THR A 94 -1.38 0.36 -14.90
CA THR A 94 -0.81 1.52 -15.61
C THR A 94 -0.48 1.20 -17.06
#